data_AF-A0AAW4EM68-F1
#
_entry.id   AF-A0AAW4EM68-F1
#
_cell.length_a   1.000
_cell.length_b   1.000
_cell.length_c   1.000
_cell.angle_alpha   90.00
_cell.angle_beta   90.00
_cell.angle_gamma   90.00
#
_symmetry.space_group_name_H-M   'P 1'
#
loop_
_entity.id
_entity.type
_entity.pdbx_description
1 polymer ?
#
loop_
_entity_poly.entity_id
_entity_poly.type
_entity_poly.pdbx_seq_one_letter_code
_entity_poly.pdbx_strand_id
1 'polypeptide(L)'
;MRATQNNVFDAWVEFYSTGNTTKASDGTLKAASPVARIVKSQEENQRKDVDEDGFTWCGCGTANEEAEGISISRLDTGVYVLTGSVGLASEGWQLLPPMDPGGMGELGIVEAEETESGGITIRLFRRKYMMTDDGEIIKAKGEPIDVPASSWIDIRLDMPETSIWNQKNAAPQNLSEAPYQE
;
A
#
# COMPACT_ATOMS: atom_id res chain seq x y z
N MET A 1 -5.90 20.90 10.93
CA MET A 1 -5.61 21.73 12.14
C MET A 1 -5.96 23.17 11.84
N ARG A 2 -6.32 23.98 12.85
CA ARG A 2 -6.45 25.45 12.70
C ARG A 2 -5.35 26.13 13.50
N ALA A 3 -4.64 27.06 12.88
CA ALA A 3 -3.83 28.02 13.62
C ALA A 3 -4.76 29.15 14.11
N THR A 4 -4.41 29.73 15.25
CA THR A 4 -5.04 30.96 15.74
C THR A 4 -4.01 32.06 15.72
N GLN A 5 -4.27 33.11 14.94
CA GLN A 5 -3.54 34.37 15.05
C GLN A 5 -4.53 35.43 15.56
N ASN A 6 -4.21 36.08 16.68
CA ASN A 6 -5.06 37.12 17.31
C ASN A 6 -6.52 36.69 17.57
N ASN A 7 -6.76 35.46 18.07
CA ASN A 7 -8.10 34.93 18.36
C ASN A 7 -9.05 34.80 17.15
N VAL A 8 -8.52 34.90 15.92
CA VAL A 8 -9.25 34.56 14.70
C VAL A 8 -8.86 33.14 14.31
N PHE A 9 -9.86 32.30 14.06
CA PHE A 9 -9.63 30.98 13.50
C PHE A 9 -9.33 31.12 12.00
N ASP A 10 -8.13 30.72 11.60
CA ASP A 10 -7.79 30.66 10.17
C ASP A 10 -8.61 29.59 9.44
N ALA A 11 -8.57 29.65 8.10
CA ALA A 11 -9.15 28.64 7.23
C ALA A 11 -8.65 27.23 7.61
N TRP A 12 -9.49 26.22 7.38
CA TRP A 12 -9.09 24.83 7.56
C TRP A 12 -7.92 24.49 6.64
N VAL A 13 -6.83 23.98 7.23
CA VAL A 13 -5.68 23.46 6.51
C VAL A 13 -5.66 21.94 6.64
N GLU A 14 -5.59 21.27 5.50
CA GLU A 14 -5.37 19.83 5.39
C GLU A 14 -3.86 19.53 5.46
N PHE A 15 -3.49 18.53 6.25
CA PHE A 15 -2.09 18.14 6.45
C PHE A 15 -1.87 16.71 5.98
N TYR A 16 -0.85 16.54 5.15
CA TYR A 16 -0.36 15.23 4.73
C TYR A 16 0.94 14.93 5.48
N SER A 17 1.03 13.74 6.06
CA SER A 17 2.16 13.22 6.83
C SER A 17 2.41 11.76 6.46
N THR A 18 3.48 11.15 6.97
CA THR A 18 3.74 9.71 6.80
C THR A 18 2.67 8.83 7.43
N GLY A 19 1.84 9.36 8.34
CA GLY A 19 0.73 8.62 8.94
C GLY A 19 -0.54 8.59 8.10
N ASN A 20 -0.64 9.37 7.02
CA ASN A 20 -1.80 9.37 6.14
C ASN A 20 -1.43 9.43 4.65
N THR A 21 -0.16 9.20 4.32
CA THR A 21 0.32 9.07 2.96
C THR A 21 1.27 7.90 2.82
N THR A 22 1.30 7.30 1.62
CA THR A 22 2.36 6.39 1.20
C THR A 22 3.13 6.99 0.03
N LYS A 23 4.41 6.62 -0.06
CA LYS A 23 5.26 6.88 -1.23
C LYS A 23 5.15 5.68 -2.17
N ALA A 24 4.66 5.92 -3.39
CA ALA A 24 4.57 4.92 -4.44
C ALA A 24 5.96 4.58 -5.02
N SER A 25 6.05 3.53 -5.84
CA SER A 25 7.33 3.04 -6.38
C SER A 25 8.08 4.01 -7.31
N ASP A 26 7.41 5.04 -7.85
CA ASP A 26 8.00 6.16 -8.59
C ASP A 26 8.37 7.38 -7.71
N GLY A 27 8.14 7.30 -6.40
CA GLY A 27 8.40 8.37 -5.45
C GLY A 27 7.25 9.38 -5.28
N THR A 28 6.13 9.22 -5.99
CA THR A 28 4.96 10.09 -5.80
C THR A 28 4.27 9.83 -4.47
N LEU A 29 3.77 10.88 -3.80
CA LEU A 29 2.98 10.74 -2.57
C LEU A 29 1.50 10.51 -2.91
N LYS A 30 0.89 9.57 -2.19
CA LYS A 30 -0.53 9.22 -2.30
C LYS A 30 -1.15 9.26 -0.91
N ALA A 31 -2.32 9.88 -0.77
CA ALA A 31 -3.10 9.77 0.47
C ALA A 31 -3.42 8.30 0.72
N ALA A 32 -2.95 7.73 1.82
CA ALA A 32 -3.03 6.29 2.03
C ALA A 32 -2.67 5.84 3.44
N SER A 33 -3.55 5.01 3.97
CA SER A 33 -3.32 3.99 5.00
C SER A 33 -4.63 3.18 5.14
N PRO A 34 -4.62 1.91 5.58
CA PRO A 34 -3.51 0.94 5.64
C PRO A 34 -2.94 0.54 4.26
N VAL A 35 -1.63 0.25 4.16
CA VAL A 35 -0.97 -0.10 2.88
C VAL A 35 0.04 -1.24 3.05
N ALA A 36 0.11 -2.12 2.04
CA ALA A 36 1.20 -3.06 1.85
C ALA A 36 1.92 -2.86 0.50
N ARG A 37 3.19 -3.26 0.45
CA ARG A 37 4.06 -3.24 -0.72
C ARG A 37 4.46 -4.65 -1.09
N ILE A 38 4.16 -5.09 -2.30
CA ILE A 38 4.50 -6.44 -2.77
C ILE A 38 5.74 -6.33 -3.68
N VAL A 39 6.75 -7.13 -3.36
CA VAL A 39 7.94 -7.36 -4.19
C VAL A 39 8.01 -8.83 -4.62
N LYS A 40 9.01 -9.20 -5.43
CA LYS A 40 9.22 -10.61 -5.77
C LYS A 40 9.66 -11.43 -4.56
N SER A 41 10.71 -10.97 -3.88
CA SER A 41 11.21 -11.49 -2.61
C SER A 41 12.12 -10.46 -1.96
N GLN A 42 12.48 -10.68 -0.70
CA GLN A 42 13.42 -9.80 0.01
C GLN A 42 14.82 -9.85 -0.60
N GLU A 43 15.27 -11.02 -1.06
CA GLU A 43 16.62 -11.25 -1.58
C GLU A 43 16.82 -10.67 -2.98
N GLU A 44 15.78 -10.70 -3.82
CA GLU A 44 15.87 -10.22 -5.21
C GLU A 44 15.50 -8.73 -5.33
N ASN A 45 14.83 -8.16 -4.34
CA ASN A 45 14.53 -6.74 -4.31
C ASN A 45 15.81 -5.89 -4.19
N GLN A 46 15.90 -4.84 -4.99
CA GLN A 46 17.04 -3.91 -5.03
C GLN A 46 16.72 -2.55 -4.40
N ARG A 47 15.45 -2.30 -4.04
CA ARG A 47 14.98 -1.05 -3.45
C ARG A 47 15.16 -1.06 -1.94
N LYS A 48 15.97 -0.14 -1.43
CA LYS A 48 16.23 0.02 0.02
C LYS A 48 15.12 0.77 0.76
N ASP A 49 14.24 1.41 0.03
CA ASP A 49 13.15 2.25 0.52
C ASP A 49 11.82 1.49 0.66
N VAL A 50 11.81 0.18 0.37
CA VAL A 50 10.59 -0.64 0.44
C VAL A 50 10.10 -0.85 1.88
N ASP A 51 11.02 -0.89 2.86
CA ASP A 51 10.77 -1.04 4.30
C ASP A 51 11.05 0.24 5.11
N GLU A 52 11.18 1.39 4.43
CA GLU A 52 11.21 2.70 5.08
C GLU A 52 9.78 3.18 5.43
N ASP A 53 9.67 4.33 6.10
CA ASP A 53 8.38 4.98 6.42
C ASP A 53 7.43 4.12 7.29
N GLY A 54 8.00 3.31 8.19
CA GLY A 54 7.22 2.48 9.13
C GLY A 54 6.73 1.15 8.55
N PHE A 55 7.26 0.74 7.40
CA PHE A 55 6.95 -0.54 6.78
C PHE A 55 7.78 -1.67 7.38
N THR A 56 7.15 -2.81 7.65
CA THR A 56 7.80 -4.02 8.17
C THR A 56 7.57 -5.21 7.24
N TRP A 57 8.59 -6.06 7.07
CA TRP A 57 8.50 -7.26 6.24
C TRP A 57 7.44 -8.25 6.73
N CYS A 58 6.64 -8.77 5.81
CA CYS A 58 5.54 -9.70 6.07
C CYS A 58 5.47 -10.83 5.02
N GLY A 59 6.64 -11.32 4.58
CA GLY A 59 6.78 -12.33 3.53
C GLY A 59 7.45 -11.74 2.29
N CYS A 60 6.89 -11.91 1.10
CA CYS A 60 7.43 -11.28 -0.12
C CYS A 60 7.01 -9.81 -0.29
N GLY A 61 6.97 -9.06 0.80
CA GLY A 61 6.55 -7.68 0.83
C GLY A 61 6.63 -7.05 2.21
N THR A 62 6.22 -5.80 2.31
CA THR A 62 6.22 -5.02 3.55
C THR A 62 4.83 -4.42 3.81
N ALA A 63 4.52 -4.11 5.05
CA ALA A 63 3.25 -3.51 5.46
C ALA A 63 3.50 -2.36 6.43
N ASN A 64 2.75 -1.28 6.34
CA ASN A 64 2.83 -0.20 7.33
C ASN A 64 2.16 -0.60 8.66
N GLU A 65 2.32 0.21 9.69
CA GLU A 65 1.80 -0.08 11.04
C GLU A 65 0.28 -0.35 11.07
N GLU A 66 -0.49 0.36 10.25
CA GLU A 66 -1.94 0.16 10.15
C GLU A 66 -2.34 -1.18 9.52
N ALA A 67 -1.48 -1.74 8.67
CA ALA A 67 -1.63 -3.05 8.06
C ALA A 67 -0.88 -4.16 8.85
N GLU A 68 -0.52 -3.92 10.12
CA GLU A 68 0.13 -4.92 10.97
C GLU A 68 -0.72 -6.21 11.06
N GLY A 69 -0.09 -7.36 10.81
CA GLY A 69 -0.72 -8.69 10.91
C GLY A 69 -1.06 -9.36 9.57
N ILE A 70 -0.85 -8.69 8.44
CA ILE A 70 -0.99 -9.33 7.13
C ILE A 70 0.18 -10.28 6.82
N SER A 71 0.00 -11.13 5.82
CA SER A 71 1.07 -11.97 5.23
C SER A 71 0.97 -11.98 3.72
N ILE A 72 2.12 -11.93 3.04
CA ILE A 72 2.24 -11.90 1.58
C ILE A 72 3.10 -13.08 1.13
N SER A 73 2.54 -13.91 0.25
CA SER A 73 3.21 -15.10 -0.30
C SER A 73 3.18 -15.08 -1.83
N ARG A 74 4.30 -15.45 -2.46
CA ARG A 74 4.36 -15.69 -3.91
C ARG A 74 3.98 -17.13 -4.18
N LEU A 75 2.97 -17.36 -5.04
CA LEU A 75 2.49 -18.70 -5.39
C LEU A 75 3.00 -19.18 -6.74
N ASP A 76 3.09 -18.28 -7.71
CA ASP A 76 3.60 -18.55 -9.05
C ASP A 76 4.20 -17.26 -9.65
N THR A 77 4.72 -17.33 -10.86
CA THR A 77 5.24 -16.19 -11.60
C THR A 77 4.17 -15.13 -11.77
N GLY A 78 4.41 -13.97 -11.15
CA GLY A 78 3.47 -12.85 -11.15
C GLY A 78 2.20 -13.09 -10.36
N VAL A 79 2.12 -14.14 -9.52
CA VAL A 79 0.94 -14.43 -8.67
C VAL A 79 1.33 -14.39 -7.20
N TYR A 80 0.70 -13.48 -6.48
CA TYR A 80 0.91 -13.23 -5.06
C TYR A 80 -0.42 -13.37 -4.32
N VAL A 81 -0.36 -13.80 -3.06
CA VAL A 81 -1.51 -13.88 -2.17
C VAL A 81 -1.22 -13.09 -0.91
N LEU A 82 -2.16 -12.22 -0.56
CA LEU A 82 -2.19 -11.47 0.68
C LEU A 82 -3.31 -12.00 1.57
N THR A 83 -3.03 -12.22 2.85
CA THR A 83 -4.03 -12.60 3.86
C THR A 83 -3.89 -11.73 5.11
N GLY A 84 -4.93 -11.71 5.95
CA GLY A 84 -4.94 -10.97 7.21
C GLY A 84 -5.61 -9.59 7.15
N SER A 85 -6.09 -9.17 5.98
CA SER A 85 -6.96 -8.01 5.78
C SER A 85 -8.44 -8.43 5.74
N VAL A 86 -9.35 -7.45 5.80
CA VAL A 86 -10.77 -7.65 5.46
C VAL A 86 -10.94 -7.75 3.94
N GLY A 87 -10.16 -6.95 3.20
CA GLY A 87 -10.22 -6.87 1.74
C GLY A 87 -9.40 -5.68 1.23
N LEU A 88 -9.61 -5.32 -0.03
CA LEU A 88 -9.12 -4.07 -0.59
C LEU A 88 -9.82 -2.89 0.09
N ALA A 89 -9.16 -1.73 0.09
CA ALA A 89 -9.74 -0.52 0.67
C ALA A 89 -11.10 -0.17 0.03
N SER A 90 -12.10 0.13 0.86
CA SER A 90 -13.44 0.52 0.40
C SER A 90 -13.51 1.94 -0.18
N GLU A 91 -12.50 2.77 0.08
CA GLU A 91 -12.42 4.15 -0.39
C GLU A 91 -11.04 4.52 -0.97
N GLY A 92 -11.04 5.48 -1.90
CA GLY A 92 -9.83 5.96 -2.56
C GLY A 92 -9.26 4.96 -3.57
N TRP A 93 -7.93 4.91 -3.66
CA TRP A 93 -7.23 3.98 -4.54
C TRP A 93 -7.01 2.63 -3.83
N GLN A 94 -6.96 1.54 -4.59
CA GLN A 94 -6.77 0.18 -4.07
C GLN A 94 -5.45 -0.43 -4.52
N LEU A 95 -5.03 -0.18 -5.76
CA LEU A 95 -3.83 -0.77 -6.36
C LEU A 95 -3.02 0.30 -7.09
N LEU A 96 -1.71 0.27 -6.91
CA LEU A 96 -0.76 0.96 -7.77
C LEU A 96 0.20 -0.06 -8.38
N PRO A 97 0.33 -0.11 -9.71
CA PRO A 97 1.25 -1.02 -10.37
C PRO A 97 2.71 -0.67 -10.01
N PRO A 98 3.66 -1.59 -10.23
CA PRO A 98 5.07 -1.26 -10.13
C PRO A 98 5.40 -0.21 -11.17
N MET A 99 6.00 0.90 -10.74
CA MET A 99 6.41 2.00 -11.59
C MET A 99 7.92 1.98 -11.80
N ASP A 100 8.35 2.52 -12.94
CA ASP A 100 9.76 2.81 -13.15
C ASP A 100 10.22 3.89 -12.14
N PRO A 101 11.34 3.67 -11.41
CA PRO A 101 11.81 4.64 -10.40
C PRO A 101 12.17 6.01 -10.98
N GLY A 102 12.48 6.09 -12.28
CA GLY A 102 12.71 7.35 -12.98
C GLY A 102 11.43 8.05 -13.45
N GLY A 103 10.24 7.51 -13.11
CA GLY A 103 8.95 8.08 -13.49
C GLY A 103 8.52 7.78 -14.93
N MET A 104 9.14 6.81 -15.60
CA MET A 104 8.83 6.43 -16.99
C MET A 104 7.51 5.61 -17.13
N GLY A 105 6.74 5.48 -16.05
CA GLY A 105 5.42 4.86 -16.03
C GLY A 105 5.40 3.39 -15.59
N GLU A 106 4.24 2.76 -15.72
CA GLU A 106 3.90 1.47 -15.11
C GLU A 106 4.63 0.27 -15.74
N LEU A 107 5.45 -0.46 -15.00
CA LEU A 107 6.19 -1.63 -15.48
C LEU A 107 5.32 -2.86 -15.78
N GLY A 108 4.03 -2.85 -15.45
CA GLY A 108 3.11 -3.94 -15.75
C GLY A 108 1.63 -3.55 -15.69
N ILE A 109 0.77 -4.55 -15.77
CA ILE A 109 -0.67 -4.45 -15.48
C ILE A 109 -0.92 -5.29 -14.24
N VAL A 110 -1.39 -4.64 -13.17
CA VAL A 110 -1.72 -5.31 -11.90
C VAL A 110 -3.23 -5.48 -11.79
N GLU A 111 -3.65 -6.61 -11.23
CA GLU A 111 -5.03 -6.88 -10.84
C GLU A 111 -5.05 -7.53 -9.46
N ALA A 112 -6.14 -7.31 -8.73
CA ALA A 112 -6.41 -8.02 -7.49
C ALA A 112 -7.83 -8.60 -7.51
N GLU A 113 -7.96 -9.75 -6.87
CA GLU A 113 -9.21 -10.49 -6.73
C GLU A 113 -9.32 -10.96 -5.28
N GLU A 114 -10.36 -10.55 -4.58
CA GLU A 114 -10.67 -11.04 -3.25
C GLU A 114 -11.23 -12.46 -3.32
N THR A 115 -10.76 -13.33 -2.44
CA THR A 115 -11.21 -14.72 -2.36
C THR A 115 -12.24 -14.86 -1.26
N GLU A 116 -13.15 -15.84 -1.41
CA GLU A 116 -14.16 -16.15 -0.38
C GLU A 116 -13.56 -16.51 0.99
N SER A 117 -12.29 -16.93 1.02
CA SER A 117 -11.53 -17.24 2.23
C SER A 117 -10.96 -16.00 2.93
N GLY A 118 -11.25 -14.78 2.47
CA GLY A 118 -10.71 -13.54 3.03
C GLY A 118 -9.25 -13.27 2.64
N GLY A 119 -8.77 -13.86 1.54
CA GLY A 119 -7.48 -13.55 0.95
C GLY A 119 -7.64 -12.62 -0.25
N ILE A 120 -6.54 -12.04 -0.71
CA ILE A 120 -6.49 -11.26 -1.95
C ILE A 120 -5.45 -11.90 -2.84
N THR A 121 -5.84 -12.28 -4.06
CA THR A 121 -4.92 -12.77 -5.08
C THR A 121 -4.54 -11.61 -5.98
N ILE A 122 -3.24 -11.30 -6.04
CA ILE A 122 -2.67 -10.24 -6.85
C ILE A 122 -1.96 -10.87 -8.04
N ARG A 123 -2.22 -10.36 -9.25
CA ARG A 123 -1.61 -10.83 -10.49
C ARG A 123 -0.94 -9.68 -11.24
N LEU A 124 0.28 -9.89 -11.70
CA LEU A 124 1.05 -8.93 -12.49
C LEU A 124 1.38 -9.50 -13.87
N PHE A 125 1.08 -8.71 -14.91
CA PHE A 125 1.28 -9.09 -16.30
C PHE A 125 2.19 -8.09 -17.02
N ARG A 126 2.94 -8.57 -18.02
CA ARG A 126 3.64 -7.67 -18.96
C ARG A 126 2.62 -6.77 -19.64
N ARG A 127 2.94 -5.50 -19.81
CA ARG A 127 2.18 -4.66 -20.74
C ARG A 127 2.57 -5.00 -22.18
N LYS A 128 1.58 -5.26 -23.02
CA LYS A 128 1.70 -5.31 -24.48
C LYS A 128 0.87 -4.17 -25.06
N TYR A 129 1.30 -3.64 -26.20
CA TYR A 129 0.53 -2.69 -26.99
C TYR A 129 0.05 -3.41 -28.25
N MET A 130 -1.25 -3.37 -28.51
CA MET A 130 -1.86 -3.97 -29.70
C MET A 130 -2.57 -2.87 -30.47
N MET A 131 -2.47 -2.91 -31.79
CA MET A 131 -3.24 -2.04 -32.67
C MET A 131 -4.54 -2.76 -33.03
N THR A 132 -5.67 -2.10 -32.81
CA THR A 132 -6.99 -2.61 -33.22
C THR A 132 -7.21 -2.40 -34.72
N ASP A 133 -8.25 -3.04 -35.27
CA ASP A 133 -8.62 -2.91 -36.68
C ASP A 133 -8.97 -1.45 -37.07
N ASP A 134 -9.44 -0.66 -36.10
CA ASP A 134 -9.74 0.76 -36.25
C ASP A 134 -8.51 1.67 -36.10
N GLY A 135 -7.31 1.09 -35.89
CA GLY A 135 -6.05 1.81 -35.77
C GLY A 135 -5.74 2.36 -34.38
N GLU A 136 -6.52 2.00 -33.35
CA GLU A 136 -6.27 2.43 -31.97
C GLU A 136 -5.19 1.56 -31.31
N ILE A 137 -4.29 2.17 -30.54
CA ILE A 137 -3.32 1.43 -29.72
C ILE A 137 -3.92 1.20 -28.34
N ILE A 138 -4.18 -0.07 -28.02
CA ILE A 138 -4.69 -0.48 -26.72
C ILE A 138 -3.60 -1.15 -25.88
N LYS A 139 -3.65 -0.92 -24.56
CA LYS A 139 -2.83 -1.62 -23.58
C LYS A 139 -3.48 -2.98 -23.28
N ALA A 140 -2.74 -4.06 -23.42
CA ALA A 140 -3.22 -5.41 -23.18
C ALA A 140 -2.28 -6.20 -22.27
N LYS A 141 -2.83 -7.21 -21.59
CA LYS A 141 -2.06 -8.13 -20.74
C LYS A 141 -1.25 -9.08 -21.62
N GLY A 142 0.04 -9.17 -21.31
CA GLY A 142 0.92 -10.21 -21.81
C GLY A 142 1.06 -11.36 -20.82
N GLU A 143 2.21 -12.02 -20.87
CA GLU A 143 2.52 -13.11 -19.95
C GLU A 143 2.62 -12.61 -18.50
N PRO A 144 2.27 -13.45 -17.51
CA PRO A 144 2.56 -13.18 -16.11
C PRO A 144 4.06 -12.86 -15.90
N ILE A 145 4.33 -11.89 -15.04
CA ILE A 145 5.69 -11.54 -14.61
C ILE A 145 5.72 -11.25 -13.12
N ASP A 146 6.82 -11.62 -12.48
CA ASP A 146 7.08 -11.15 -11.13
C ASP A 146 7.33 -9.64 -11.10
N VAL A 147 7.11 -9.06 -9.92
CA VAL A 147 7.44 -7.66 -9.64
C VAL A 147 8.92 -7.42 -9.96
N PRO A 148 9.26 -6.43 -10.80
CA PRO A 148 10.65 -6.10 -11.10
C PRO A 148 11.43 -5.72 -9.84
N ALA A 149 12.68 -6.17 -9.74
CA ALA A 149 13.56 -5.92 -8.58
C ALA A 149 13.73 -4.44 -8.21
N SER A 150 13.50 -3.52 -9.15
CA SER A 150 13.60 -2.08 -8.97
C SER A 150 12.30 -1.41 -8.52
N SER A 151 11.23 -2.15 -8.25
CA SER A 151 9.89 -1.60 -8.01
C SER A 151 9.05 -2.48 -7.07
N TRP A 152 7.85 -2.03 -6.75
CA TRP A 152 6.86 -2.76 -5.95
C TRP A 152 5.42 -2.41 -6.37
N ILE A 153 4.47 -3.29 -6.06
CA ILE A 153 3.03 -2.99 -6.14
C ILE A 153 2.60 -2.42 -4.80
N ASP A 154 1.91 -1.28 -4.77
CA ASP A 154 1.21 -0.84 -3.55
C ASP A 154 -0.23 -1.37 -3.57
N ILE A 155 -0.68 -1.90 -2.44
CA ILE A 155 -2.06 -2.33 -2.22
C ILE A 155 -2.60 -1.64 -0.97
N ARG A 156 -3.75 -0.99 -1.08
CA ARG A 156 -4.46 -0.37 0.04
C ARG A 156 -5.53 -1.33 0.55
N LEU A 157 -5.63 -1.45 1.87
CA LEU A 157 -6.39 -2.50 2.52
C LEU A 157 -7.40 -1.93 3.50
N ASP A 158 -8.53 -2.61 3.65
CA ASP A 158 -9.35 -2.48 4.85
C ASP A 158 -8.89 -3.52 5.87
N MET A 159 -8.64 -3.07 7.10
CA MET A 159 -8.13 -3.92 8.18
C MET A 159 -9.23 -4.21 9.20
N PRO A 160 -9.25 -5.42 9.79
CA PRO A 160 -10.30 -5.80 10.73
C PRO A 160 -10.23 -4.93 11.98
N GLU A 161 -11.37 -4.63 12.63
CA GLU A 161 -11.38 -3.90 13.91
C GLU A 161 -10.56 -4.58 15.01
N THR A 162 -10.42 -5.90 14.91
CA THR A 162 -9.57 -6.72 15.79
C THR A 162 -8.10 -6.72 15.38
N SER A 163 -7.68 -5.93 14.39
CA SER A 163 -6.26 -5.79 14.03
C SER A 163 -5.47 -5.23 15.21
N ILE A 164 -4.18 -5.55 15.23
CA ILE A 164 -3.28 -5.13 16.32
C ILE A 164 -3.28 -3.60 16.43
N TRP A 165 -3.26 -2.90 15.29
CA TRP A 165 -3.30 -1.44 15.25
C TRP A 165 -4.65 -0.87 15.73
N ASN A 166 -5.78 -1.39 15.25
CA ASN A 166 -7.10 -0.90 15.65
C ASN A 166 -7.34 -1.11 17.16
N GLN A 167 -6.92 -2.24 17.72
CA GLN A 167 -7.02 -2.52 19.15
C GLN A 167 -6.16 -1.59 20.01
N LYS A 168 -4.92 -1.29 19.59
CA LYS A 168 -4.03 -0.33 20.28
C LYS A 168 -4.65 1.07 20.34
N ASN A 169 -5.34 1.49 19.29
CA ASN A 169 -5.97 2.81 19.20
C ASN A 169 -7.38 2.86 19.85
N ALA A 170 -8.07 1.72 19.96
CA ALA A 170 -9.38 1.63 20.61
C ALA A 170 -9.30 1.58 22.15
N ALA A 171 -8.17 1.16 22.73
CA ALA A 171 -8.00 1.13 24.17
C ALA A 171 -7.99 2.57 24.75
N PRO A 172 -8.81 2.89 25.77
CA PRO A 172 -8.76 4.19 26.41
C PRO A 172 -7.36 4.40 26.99
N GLN A 173 -6.68 5.45 26.54
CA GLN A 173 -5.43 5.90 27.17
C GLN A 173 -5.76 6.36 28.60
N ASN A 174 -5.73 5.43 29.55
CA ASN A 174 -5.76 5.76 30.97
C ASN A 174 -4.44 6.46 31.30
N LEU A 175 -4.44 7.79 31.11
CA LEU A 175 -3.41 8.67 31.66
C LEU A 175 -3.52 8.56 33.18
N SER A 176 -2.59 7.82 33.78
CA SER A 176 -2.35 7.87 35.21
C SER A 176 -1.93 9.29 35.57
N GLU A 177 -2.86 10.10 36.06
CA GLU A 177 -2.55 11.30 36.84
C GLU A 177 -1.79 10.83 38.09
N ALA A 178 -0.46 10.89 38.06
CA ALA A 178 0.32 10.83 39.29
C ALA A 178 0.13 12.18 40.01
N PRO A 179 -0.37 12.21 41.25
CA PRO A 179 -0.52 13.47 41.97
C PRO A 179 0.87 14.06 42.22
N TYR A 180 1.05 15.32 41.85
CA TYR A 180 2.20 16.13 42.25
C TYR A 180 2.24 16.17 43.79
N GLN A 181 3.34 15.67 44.38
CA GLN A 181 3.62 15.88 45.79
C GLN A 181 4.31 17.24 45.94
N GLU A 182 3.75 18.11 46.78
CA GLU A 182 4.29 19.42 47.18
C GLU A 182 5.62 19.32 47.95
#